data_AF-A0A3Q3KDA0-F1
#
_entry.id   AF-A0A3Q3KDA0-F1
#
_cell.length_a   1.000
_cell.length_b   1.000
_cell.length_c   1.000
_cell.angle_alpha   90.00
_cell.angle_beta   90.00
_cell.angle_gamma   90.00
#
_symmetry.space_group_name_H-M   'P 1'
#
loop_
_entity.id
_entity.type
_entity.pdbx_description
1 polymer ?
#
loop_
_entity_poly.entity_id
_entity_poly.type
_entity_poly.pdbx_seq_one_letter_code
_entity_poly.pdbx_strand_id
1 'polypeptide(L)' 'MDDNSLSDSNVKVAVRVRPLNRREKELKSKCVVEVEGNQTVLHPAITSMNKGDPR' A
#
# COMPACT_ATOMS: atom_id res chain seq x y z
N MET A 1 21.27 -32.31 -9.05
CA MET A 1 22.10 -31.28 -8.40
C MET A 1 21.18 -30.10 -8.20
N ASP A 2 20.44 -30.19 -7.12
CA ASP A 2 19.29 -29.38 -6.78
C ASP A 2 19.79 -28.12 -6.07
N ASP A 3 20.25 -27.15 -6.86
CA ASP A 3 20.63 -25.82 -6.38
C ASP A 3 19.36 -24.98 -6.16
N ASN A 4 18.63 -25.28 -5.09
CA ASN A 4 17.52 -24.43 -4.63
C ASN A 4 17.57 -24.12 -3.12
N SER A 5 18.63 -24.54 -2.42
CA SER A 5 18.76 -24.45 -0.96
C SER A 5 18.93 -23.02 -0.41
N LEU A 6 19.03 -21.99 -1.26
CA LEU A 6 19.08 -20.58 -0.85
C LEU A 6 17.70 -19.90 -0.81
N SER A 7 16.64 -20.56 -1.30
CA SER A 7 15.30 -19.96 -1.42
C SER A 7 14.36 -20.26 -0.24
N ASP A 8 14.59 -21.36 0.49
CA ASP A 8 13.77 -21.78 1.65
C ASP A 8 13.95 -20.89 2.90
N SER A 9 14.93 -20.00 2.90
CA SER A 9 15.21 -19.07 4.01
C SER A 9 14.50 -17.72 3.89
N ASN A 10 13.75 -17.47 2.80
CA ASN A 10 13.11 -16.19 2.57
C ASN A 10 11.79 -16.07 3.35
N VAL A 11 11.65 -14.97 4.10
CA VAL A 11 10.39 -14.65 4.79
C VAL A 11 9.31 -14.29 3.75
N LYS A 12 8.19 -15.00 3.79
CA LYS A 12 7.03 -14.72 2.94
C LYS A 12 6.27 -13.52 3.50
N VAL A 13 6.11 -12.49 2.68
CA VAL A 13 5.39 -11.26 3.03
C VAL A 13 4.12 -11.17 2.19
N ALA A 14 3.02 -10.72 2.81
CA ALA A 14 1.77 -10.44 2.14
C ALA A 14 1.26 -9.07 2.56
N VAL A 15 0.60 -8.37 1.63
CA VAL A 15 -0.03 -7.07 1.87
C VAL A 15 -1.53 -7.23 1.68
N ARG A 16 -2.33 -6.65 2.58
CA ARG A 16 -3.79 -6.60 2.46
C ARG A 16 -4.25 -5.15 2.50
N VAL A 17 -4.79 -4.68 1.37
CA VAL A 17 -5.46 -3.39 1.31
C VAL A 17 -6.91 -3.57 1.77
N ARG A 18 -7.33 -2.83 2.80
CA ARG A 18 -8.73 -2.79 3.22
C ARG A 18 -9.54 -1.92 2.25
N PRO A 19 -10.82 -2.22 2.01
CA PRO A 19 -11.70 -1.30 1.30
C PRO A 19 -11.89 -0.01 2.12
N LEU A 20 -12.32 1.06 1.43
CA LEU A 20 -12.70 2.31 2.08
C LEU A 20 -13.93 2.09 2.98
N ASN A 21 -13.82 2.58 4.21
CA ASN A 21 -14.87 2.55 5.21
C ASN A 21 -15.97 3.56 4.87
N ARG A 22 -17.15 3.42 5.50
CA ARG A 22 -18.31 4.28 5.26
C ARG A 22 -17.98 5.78 5.33
N ARG A 23 -17.28 6.21 6.40
CA ARG A 23 -16.86 7.61 6.60
C ARG A 23 -16.00 8.14 5.45
N GLU A 24 -15.06 7.33 4.95
CA GLU A 24 -14.14 7.73 3.88
C GLU A 24 -14.88 7.92 2.55
N LYS A 25 -15.89 7.08 2.29
CA LYS A 25 -16.78 7.21 1.13
C LYS A 25 -17.68 8.44 1.23
N GLU A 26 -18.28 8.67 2.40
CA GLU A 26 -19.13 9.84 2.67
C GLU A 26 -18.37 11.17 2.52
N LEU A 27 -17.13 11.22 3.02
CA LEU A 27 -16.24 12.38 2.91
C LEU A 27 -15.47 12.47 1.58
N LYS A 28 -15.73 11.57 0.62
CA LYS A 28 -15.05 11.51 -0.68
C LYS A 28 -13.52 11.50 -0.56
N SER A 29 -12.99 10.79 0.43
CA SER A 29 -11.55 10.65 0.63
C SER A 29 -10.91 9.93 -0.55
N LYS A 30 -9.80 10.48 -1.06
CA LYS A 30 -9.05 9.88 -2.17
C LYS A 30 -8.40 8.57 -1.72
N CYS A 31 -8.63 7.48 -2.45
CA CYS A 31 -7.83 6.25 -2.30
C CYS A 31 -6.47 6.49 -2.94
N VAL A 32 -5.40 6.37 -2.15
CA VAL A 32 -4.01 6.56 -2.62
C VAL A 32 -3.25 5.25 -2.79
N VAL A 33 -3.84 4.13 -2.39
CA VAL A 33 -3.23 2.80 -2.51
C VAL A 33 -3.90 2.06 -3.65
N GLU A 34 -3.08 1.53 -4.56
CA GLU A 34 -3.49 0.69 -5.68
C GLU A 34 -2.71 -0.64 -5.62
N VAL A 35 -3.37 -1.73 -5.99
CA VAL A 35 -2.77 -3.07 -6.00
C VAL A 35 -2.94 -3.65 -7.40
N GLU A 36 -1.81 -3.95 -8.05
CA GLU A 36 -1.75 -4.60 -9.35
C GLU A 36 -0.92 -5.88 -9.21
N GLY A 37 -1.57 -7.04 -9.26
CA GLY A 37 -0.92 -8.32 -9.04
C GLY A 37 -0.26 -8.42 -7.64
N ASN A 38 1.06 -8.58 -7.62
CA ASN A 38 1.89 -8.62 -6.42
C ASN A 38 2.55 -7.28 -6.07
N GLN A 39 2.26 -6.22 -6.84
CA GLN A 39 2.80 -4.88 -6.63
C GLN A 39 1.75 -3.98 -5.98
N THR A 40 2.17 -3.21 -4.99
CA THR A 40 1.35 -2.16 -4.38
C THR A 40 1.95 -0.79 -4.69
N VAL A 41 1.17 0.08 -5.33
CA VAL A 41 1.56 1.44 -5.67
C VAL A 41 0.92 2.42 -4.69
N LEU A 42 1.74 3.28 -4.08
CA LEU A 42 1.29 4.39 -3.25
C LEU A 42 1.38 5.68 -4.05
N HIS A 43 0.23 6.24 -4.40
CA HIS A 43 0.14 7.54 -5.07
C HIS A 43 0.38 8.67 -4.06
N PRO A 44 1.08 9.75 -4.45
CA PRO A 44 1.25 10.90 -3.58
C PRO A 44 -0.10 11.53 -3.24
N ALA A 45 -0.27 11.93 -1.98
CA ALA A 45 -1.43 12.66 -1.50
C ALA A 45 -1.36 14.13 -1.95
N ILE A 46 -1.47 14.39 -3.26
CA ILE A 46 -1.58 15.76 -3.79
C ILE A 46 -2.98 16.33 -3.52
N THR A 47 -3.16 16.80 -2.30
CA THR A 47 -4.00 17.96 -2.00
C THR A 47 -3.08 18.96 -1.34
N SER A 48 -2.88 20.10 -2.00
CA SER A 48 -2.16 21.25 -1.49
C SER A 48 -2.49 21.55 -0.01
N MET A 49 -1.67 21.05 0.89
CA MET A 49 -1.46 21.63 2.21
C MET A 49 -0.06 22.22 2.17
N ASN A 50 0.00 23.45 1.66
CA ASN A 50 1.12 24.34 1.91
C ASN A 50 1.44 24.30 3.41
N LYS A 51 2.72 24.08 3.73
CA LYS A 51 3.34 24.08 5.06
C LYS A 51 2.89 22.96 6.03
N GLY A 52 3.82 22.04 6.25
CA GLY A 52 4.20 21.53 7.58
C GLY A 52 3.10 21.03 8.51
N ASP A 53 2.96 19.72 8.58
CA ASP A 53 2.51 19.06 9.81
C ASP A 53 3.53 17.96 10.15
N PRO A 54 4.46 18.20 11.10
CA PRO A 54 5.29 17.17 11.69
C PRO A 54 4.52 16.58 12.88
N ARG A 55 3.58 15.69 12.61
CA ARG A 55 2.94 14.86 13.64
C ARG A 55 3.05 13.39 13.25
#